data_AF-A0A538FR30-F1
#
_entry.id   AF-A0A538FR30-F1
#
_cell.length_a   1.000
_cell.length_b   1.000
_cell.length_c   1.000
_cell.angle_alpha   90.00
_cell.angle_beta   90.00
_cell.angle_gamma   90.00
#
_symmetry.space_group_name_H-M   'P 1'
#
loop_
_entity.id
_entity.type
_entity.pdbx_description
1 polymer ?
#
loop_
_entity_poly.entity_id
_entity_poly.type
_entity_poly.pdbx_seq_one_letter_code
_entity_poly.pdbx_strand_id
1 'polypeptide(L)'
;AGKGHNGDDGRVAAGRLRRRGVRVTVVEAAEAEGQRLAPCDLVVDAAYGTGFRGHYRAPVAPPGASVLSVDVPSGVNGDTGEADDDAVRADATVTFAALKPGLLLGQGRERSGTVEVVDIGLDVGGARAHLVEDADVAGALRPRPREAHKWQTAVYVAAGSPGMRGAAQLCSRAAMRAGAGMVRLGVPGAGPSDLPASEVVARVLPAAGWAEEVLSELERFRALVVGPGLGRSDEARAAVRRLVAEAPVPVVVDADGLTLLGSAGEVKALAGGRTAPLVLTPHDGEFGRLAGQAPGADRLGAARALAQAAAAVVLLKGSTTVVAPPGGQALLCASGSARLATAGTGDVLSGVIAAFLAQGLEARVAAALAAHAHGAAAGLGPERGLVAGDLLDLLPRWLSGLAGGVGG
;
A
#
# COMPACT_ATOMS: atom_id res chain seq x y z
N ALA A 1 -9.79 -18.68 28.01
CA ALA A 1 -9.77 -17.31 28.56
C ALA A 1 -8.46 -17.09 29.30
N GLY A 2 -7.81 -15.94 29.10
CA GLY A 2 -6.60 -15.57 29.83
C GLY A 2 -6.87 -14.96 31.20
N LYS A 3 -5.80 -14.51 31.86
CA LYS A 3 -5.86 -13.82 33.16
C LYS A 3 -6.04 -12.29 33.05
N GLY A 4 -5.83 -11.71 31.86
CA GLY A 4 -5.97 -10.28 31.62
C GLY A 4 -7.36 -9.90 31.08
N HIS A 5 -7.51 -8.62 30.71
CA HIS A 5 -8.78 -8.06 30.24
C HIS A 5 -9.39 -8.80 29.04
N ASN A 6 -8.58 -9.30 28.10
CA ASN A 6 -9.13 -10.10 26.99
C ASN A 6 -9.82 -11.37 27.51
N GLY A 7 -9.27 -11.99 28.57
CA GLY A 7 -9.89 -13.11 29.26
C GLY A 7 -11.20 -12.74 29.96
N ASP A 8 -11.26 -11.55 30.58
CA ASP A 8 -12.49 -11.03 31.19
C ASP A 8 -13.59 -10.84 30.15
N ASP A 9 -13.27 -10.29 28.97
CA ASP A 9 -14.21 -10.16 27.85
C ASP A 9 -14.76 -11.53 27.41
N GLY A 10 -13.88 -12.53 27.31
CA GLY A 10 -14.29 -13.93 27.07
C GLY A 10 -15.24 -14.49 28.14
N ARG A 11 -15.00 -14.18 29.41
CA ARG A 11 -15.88 -14.59 30.53
C ARG A 11 -17.23 -13.87 30.48
N VAL A 12 -17.25 -12.59 30.10
CA VAL A 12 -18.48 -11.82 29.88
C VAL A 12 -19.30 -12.43 28.73
N ALA A 13 -18.65 -12.74 27.61
CA ALA A 13 -19.28 -13.41 26.47
C ALA A 13 -19.87 -14.77 26.88
N ALA A 14 -19.11 -15.58 27.61
CA ALA A 14 -19.58 -16.85 28.16
C ALA A 14 -20.83 -16.71 29.03
N GLY A 15 -20.86 -15.71 29.92
CA GLY A 15 -22.04 -15.42 30.76
C GLY A 15 -23.27 -15.01 29.95
N ARG A 16 -23.08 -14.20 28.90
CA ARG A 16 -24.18 -13.80 27.99
C ARG A 16 -24.72 -15.00 27.19
N LEU A 17 -23.85 -15.86 26.68
CA LEU A 17 -24.22 -17.06 25.93
C LEU A 17 -24.99 -18.07 26.81
N ARG A 18 -24.54 -18.30 28.05
CA ARG A 18 -25.26 -19.16 29.01
C ARG A 18 -26.68 -18.68 29.28
N ARG A 19 -26.87 -17.36 29.46
CA ARG A 19 -28.21 -16.76 29.64
C ARG A 19 -29.12 -16.93 28.42
N ARG A 20 -28.56 -17.15 27.23
CA ARG A 20 -29.28 -17.45 25.99
C ARG A 20 -29.49 -18.97 25.77
N GLY A 21 -29.16 -19.81 26.74
CA GLY A 21 -29.33 -21.27 26.66
C GLY A 21 -28.21 -22.01 25.92
N VAL A 22 -27.11 -21.33 25.57
CA VAL A 22 -25.95 -21.96 24.94
C VAL A 22 -25.15 -22.75 25.99
N ARG A 23 -24.75 -23.98 25.66
CA ARG A 23 -23.83 -24.77 26.49
C ARG A 23 -22.43 -24.17 26.39
N VAL A 24 -21.86 -23.70 27.50
CA VAL A 24 -20.56 -23.03 27.51
C VAL A 24 -19.63 -23.61 28.57
N THR A 25 -18.47 -24.07 28.11
CA THR A 25 -17.32 -24.44 28.95
C THR A 25 -16.26 -23.36 28.82
N VAL A 26 -15.76 -22.84 29.94
CA VAL A 26 -14.64 -21.90 29.95
C VAL A 26 -13.41 -22.68 30.35
N VAL A 27 -12.36 -22.60 29.53
CA VAL A 27 -11.06 -23.22 29.79
C VAL A 27 -10.04 -22.12 30.01
N GLU A 28 -9.20 -22.25 31.05
CA GLU A 28 -8.11 -21.32 31.30
C GLU A 28 -7.02 -21.49 30.24
N ALA A 29 -6.53 -20.38 29.68
CA ALA A 29 -5.61 -20.41 28.54
C ALA A 29 -4.33 -21.20 28.84
N ALA A 30 -3.75 -21.02 30.02
CA ALA A 30 -2.54 -21.69 30.46
C ALA A 30 -2.71 -23.21 30.62
N GLU A 31 -3.93 -23.69 30.83
CA GLU A 31 -4.23 -25.12 30.96
C GLU A 31 -4.52 -25.79 29.62
N ALA A 32 -4.75 -25.00 28.56
CA ALA A 32 -5.15 -25.49 27.24
C ALA A 32 -4.01 -25.48 26.20
N GLU A 33 -2.84 -24.94 26.54
CA GLU A 33 -1.75 -24.74 25.57
C GLU A 33 -1.37 -26.02 24.83
N GLY A 34 -1.49 -25.98 23.51
CA GLY A 34 -1.22 -27.10 22.62
C GLY A 34 -2.07 -28.36 22.83
N GLN A 35 -3.14 -28.27 23.62
CA GLN A 35 -4.08 -29.36 23.83
C GLN A 35 -5.22 -29.30 22.83
N ARG A 36 -5.83 -30.46 22.57
CA ARG A 36 -7.05 -30.53 21.76
C ARG A 36 -8.26 -30.22 22.62
N LEU A 37 -9.08 -29.25 22.19
CA LEU A 37 -10.31 -28.90 22.90
C LEU A 37 -11.38 -29.99 22.74
N ALA A 38 -12.27 -30.08 23.72
CA ALA A 38 -13.44 -30.95 23.66
C ALA A 38 -14.36 -30.59 22.47
N PRO A 39 -15.16 -31.55 21.96
CA PRO A 39 -16.09 -31.28 20.86
C PRO A 39 -17.02 -30.08 21.14
N CYS A 40 -17.04 -29.13 20.22
CA CYS A 40 -17.87 -27.93 20.27
C CYS A 40 -18.11 -27.38 18.87
N ASP A 41 -19.09 -26.49 18.73
CA ASP A 41 -19.44 -25.85 17.46
C ASP A 41 -18.68 -24.53 17.24
N LEU A 42 -18.25 -23.87 18.33
CA LEU A 42 -17.59 -22.57 18.32
C LEU A 42 -16.53 -22.50 19.43
N VAL A 43 -15.31 -22.10 19.05
CA VAL A 43 -14.24 -21.71 19.96
C VAL A 43 -14.18 -20.19 20.01
N VAL A 44 -14.33 -19.61 21.20
CA VAL A 44 -14.10 -18.18 21.43
C VAL A 44 -12.70 -18.01 22.02
N ASP A 45 -11.77 -17.55 21.18
CA ASP A 45 -10.42 -17.22 21.56
C ASP A 45 -10.38 -15.88 22.30
N ALA A 46 -10.19 -15.98 23.61
CA ALA A 46 -10.05 -14.85 24.52
C ALA A 46 -8.84 -15.09 25.44
N ALA A 47 -7.77 -15.72 24.93
CA ALA A 47 -6.59 -16.03 25.72
C ALA A 47 -5.72 -14.78 25.92
N TYR A 48 -5.31 -14.13 24.85
CA TYR A 48 -4.46 -12.95 24.87
C TYR A 48 -4.92 -11.92 23.84
N GLY A 49 -4.74 -10.64 24.12
CA GLY A 49 -5.09 -9.53 23.22
C GLY A 49 -3.86 -8.67 22.91
N THR A 50 -4.07 -7.37 22.70
CA THR A 50 -3.00 -6.38 22.37
C THR A 50 -1.75 -6.38 23.27
N GLY A 51 -1.88 -6.72 24.55
CA GLY A 51 -0.76 -6.78 25.50
C GLY A 51 0.15 -8.00 25.37
N PHE A 52 -0.16 -8.94 24.49
CA PHE A 52 0.60 -10.18 24.33
C PHE A 52 2.02 -9.91 23.81
N ARG A 53 3.01 -10.54 24.44
CA ARG A 53 4.41 -10.57 24.01
C ARG A 53 4.97 -11.96 24.29
N GLY A 54 5.74 -12.52 23.36
CA GLY A 54 6.37 -13.83 23.51
C GLY A 54 5.67 -14.93 22.71
N HIS A 55 5.82 -16.17 23.15
CA HIS A 55 5.33 -17.34 22.43
C HIS A 55 4.01 -17.88 22.99
N TYR A 56 3.13 -18.35 22.11
CA TYR A 56 1.89 -19.00 22.50
C TYR A 56 1.56 -20.17 21.60
N ARG A 57 1.41 -21.35 22.22
CA ARG A 57 0.96 -22.55 21.53
C ARG A 57 -0.55 -22.69 21.67
N ALA A 58 -1.30 -22.23 20.68
CA ALA A 58 -2.76 -22.23 20.74
C ALA A 58 -3.32 -23.66 20.90
N PRO A 59 -4.44 -23.82 21.61
CA PRO A 59 -5.17 -25.08 21.61
C PRO A 59 -5.68 -25.44 20.22
N VAL A 60 -5.76 -26.73 19.94
CA VAL A 60 -6.27 -27.24 18.65
C VAL A 60 -7.79 -27.29 18.71
N ALA A 61 -8.44 -26.47 17.89
CA ALA A 61 -9.89 -26.50 17.70
C ALA A 61 -10.34 -27.86 17.14
N PRO A 62 -11.48 -28.41 17.58
CA PRO A 62 -11.98 -29.66 17.03
C PRO A 62 -12.42 -29.47 15.57
N PRO A 63 -12.36 -30.52 14.73
CA PRO A 63 -12.79 -30.43 13.34
C PRO A 63 -14.24 -29.94 13.21
N GLY A 64 -14.47 -28.97 12.32
CA GLY A 64 -15.78 -28.38 12.07
C GLY A 64 -16.20 -27.26 13.01
N ALA A 65 -15.43 -26.96 14.07
CA ALA A 65 -15.70 -25.80 14.91
C ALA A 65 -15.21 -24.51 14.25
N SER A 66 -16.04 -23.46 14.31
CA SER A 66 -15.60 -22.12 13.97
C SER A 66 -14.76 -21.51 15.09
N VAL A 67 -13.83 -20.61 14.74
CA VAL A 67 -12.96 -19.91 15.69
C VAL A 67 -13.23 -18.41 15.59
N LEU A 68 -13.66 -17.81 16.70
CA LEU A 68 -13.88 -16.38 16.86
C LEU A 68 -12.86 -15.81 17.84
N SER A 69 -11.99 -14.90 17.39
CA SER A 69 -11.04 -14.22 18.26
C SER A 69 -11.58 -12.90 18.81
N VAL A 70 -11.29 -12.65 20.07
CA VAL A 70 -11.60 -11.42 20.80
C VAL A 70 -10.37 -10.51 20.77
N ASP A 71 -10.57 -9.28 20.30
CA ASP A 71 -9.57 -8.22 20.10
C ASP A 71 -8.53 -8.50 19.00
N VAL A 72 -7.71 -9.53 19.20
CA VAL A 72 -6.63 -9.98 18.32
C VAL A 72 -6.49 -11.49 18.48
N PRO A 73 -6.25 -12.28 17.41
CA PRO A 73 -5.99 -13.70 17.56
C PRO A 73 -4.81 -13.96 18.50
N SER A 74 -5.01 -14.80 19.52
CA SER A 74 -3.99 -15.06 20.53
C SER A 74 -2.71 -15.64 19.90
N GLY A 75 -1.57 -15.07 20.24
CA GLY A 75 -0.28 -15.39 19.60
C GLY A 75 0.10 -14.46 18.45
N VAL A 76 -0.78 -13.54 18.03
CA VAL A 76 -0.47 -12.48 17.07
C VAL A 76 -0.08 -11.19 17.81
N ASN A 77 1.01 -10.55 17.39
CA ASN A 77 1.38 -9.23 17.84
C ASN A 77 0.46 -8.18 17.21
N GLY A 78 -0.33 -7.48 18.03
CA GLY A 78 -1.27 -6.46 17.57
C GLY A 78 -0.65 -5.25 16.87
N ASP A 79 0.64 -4.96 17.06
CA ASP A 79 1.32 -3.82 16.45
C ASP A 79 1.95 -4.18 15.09
N THR A 80 2.53 -5.38 14.97
CA THR A 80 3.34 -5.78 13.80
C THR A 80 2.68 -6.83 12.92
N GLY A 81 1.77 -7.63 13.49
CA GLY A 81 1.17 -8.79 12.81
C GLY A 81 2.11 -9.99 12.72
N GLU A 82 3.25 -9.95 13.41
CA GLU A 82 4.08 -11.13 13.64
C GLU A 82 3.31 -12.14 14.50
N ALA A 83 3.45 -13.43 14.19
CA ALA A 83 2.77 -14.48 14.91
C ALA A 83 3.63 -15.75 14.90
N ASP A 84 3.48 -16.56 15.94
CA ASP A 84 4.02 -17.92 15.96
C ASP A 84 3.26 -18.82 14.98
N ASP A 85 3.90 -19.90 14.52
CA ASP A 85 3.24 -20.92 13.69
C ASP A 85 1.97 -21.47 14.36
N ASP A 86 2.05 -21.70 15.67
CA ASP A 86 0.98 -22.23 16.52
C ASP A 86 0.01 -21.15 17.04
N ALA A 87 0.11 -19.89 16.60
CA ALA A 87 -0.85 -18.85 16.97
C ALA A 87 -2.27 -19.21 16.50
N VAL A 88 -3.30 -18.64 17.15
CA VAL A 88 -4.69 -18.87 16.77
C VAL A 88 -4.92 -18.44 15.32
N ARG A 89 -5.68 -19.26 14.57
CA ARG A 89 -6.21 -18.92 13.26
C ARG A 89 -7.72 -18.82 13.37
N ALA A 90 -8.24 -17.60 13.31
CA ALA A 90 -9.64 -17.29 13.46
C ALA A 90 -10.36 -17.27 12.11
N ASP A 91 -11.63 -17.68 12.10
CA ASP A 91 -12.54 -17.45 10.98
C ASP A 91 -13.06 -16.01 11.00
N ALA A 92 -13.20 -15.42 12.19
CA ALA A 92 -13.52 -14.02 12.40
C ALA A 92 -12.87 -13.46 13.66
N THR A 93 -12.60 -12.15 13.67
CA THR A 93 -12.06 -11.41 14.82
C THR A 93 -12.95 -10.21 15.10
N VAL A 94 -13.36 -10.05 16.35
CA VAL A 94 -14.04 -8.83 16.82
C VAL A 94 -13.03 -7.97 17.56
N THR A 95 -12.66 -6.82 17.01
CA THR A 95 -11.72 -5.89 17.62
C THR A 95 -12.40 -4.63 18.12
N PHE A 96 -11.87 -4.03 19.18
CA PHE A 96 -12.54 -2.95 19.89
C PHE A 96 -11.98 -1.56 19.55
N ALA A 97 -12.87 -0.61 19.30
CA ALA A 97 -12.69 0.81 19.00
C ALA A 97 -11.88 1.16 17.74
N ALA A 98 -10.78 0.47 17.46
CA ALA A 98 -9.95 0.69 16.29
C ALA A 98 -9.32 -0.61 15.81
N LEU A 99 -9.02 -0.66 14.50
CA LEU A 99 -8.17 -1.69 13.92
C LEU A 99 -6.76 -1.60 14.50
N LYS A 100 -6.25 -2.73 14.98
CA LYS A 100 -4.85 -2.89 15.33
C LYS A 100 -4.04 -3.18 14.06
N PRO A 101 -2.90 -2.52 13.82
CA PRO A 101 -2.15 -2.71 12.57
C PRO A 101 -1.77 -4.18 12.31
N GLY A 102 -1.52 -4.95 13.36
CA GLY A 102 -1.21 -6.38 13.26
C GLY A 102 -2.33 -7.24 12.70
N LEU A 103 -3.59 -6.78 12.71
CA LEU A 103 -4.71 -7.46 12.04
C LEU A 103 -4.65 -7.29 10.51
N LEU A 104 -3.85 -6.34 10.02
CA LEU A 104 -3.70 -6.02 8.60
C LEU A 104 -2.31 -6.39 8.07
N LEU A 105 -1.33 -6.59 8.94
CA LEU A 105 0.07 -6.79 8.59
C LEU A 105 0.51 -8.23 8.88
N GLY A 106 1.64 -8.61 8.27
CA GLY A 106 2.32 -9.88 8.53
C GLY A 106 1.41 -11.11 8.40
N GLN A 107 1.62 -12.07 9.29
CA GLN A 107 0.78 -13.26 9.40
C GLN A 107 -0.57 -12.97 10.07
N GLY A 108 -0.65 -11.90 10.86
CA GLY A 108 -1.85 -11.52 11.57
C GLY A 108 -3.04 -11.31 10.63
N ARG A 109 -2.83 -10.76 9.42
CA ARG A 109 -3.87 -10.68 8.38
C ARG A 109 -4.49 -12.03 8.04
N GLU A 110 -3.66 -13.05 7.80
CA GLU A 110 -4.13 -14.39 7.42
C GLU A 110 -4.74 -15.15 8.59
N ARG A 111 -4.36 -14.79 9.82
CA ARG A 111 -4.85 -15.40 11.07
C ARG A 111 -6.11 -14.74 11.62
N SER A 112 -6.47 -13.54 11.17
CA SER A 112 -7.59 -12.77 11.73
C SER A 112 -8.95 -13.09 11.11
N GLY A 113 -8.99 -13.77 9.95
CA GLY A 113 -10.25 -14.03 9.25
C GLY A 113 -10.97 -12.73 8.87
N THR A 114 -12.31 -12.72 8.98
CA THR A 114 -13.09 -11.48 8.83
C THR A 114 -13.00 -10.63 10.08
N VAL A 115 -12.57 -9.37 9.96
CA VAL A 115 -12.41 -8.47 11.11
C VAL A 115 -13.60 -7.51 11.21
N GLU A 116 -14.25 -7.48 12.36
CA GLU A 116 -15.29 -6.51 12.72
C GLU A 116 -14.74 -5.55 13.78
N VAL A 117 -14.88 -4.24 13.54
CA VAL A 117 -14.49 -3.21 14.51
C VAL A 117 -15.74 -2.76 15.26
N VAL A 118 -15.77 -2.98 16.56
CA VAL A 118 -16.89 -2.60 17.43
C VAL A 118 -16.53 -1.35 18.21
N ASP A 119 -17.35 -0.30 18.04
CA ASP A 119 -17.26 0.90 18.87
C ASP A 119 -17.72 0.59 20.31
N ILE A 120 -16.82 0.86 21.26
CA ILE A 120 -17.05 0.68 22.70
C ILE A 120 -16.89 2.00 23.47
N GLY A 121 -16.84 3.14 22.76
CA GLY A 121 -16.75 4.48 23.36
C GLY A 121 -15.34 4.91 23.77
N LEU A 122 -14.29 4.34 23.17
CA LEU A 122 -12.90 4.79 23.40
C LEU A 122 -12.52 5.91 22.42
N ASP A 123 -11.74 6.87 22.90
CA ASP A 123 -11.15 7.91 22.04
C ASP A 123 -10.00 7.33 21.21
N VAL A 124 -10.16 7.37 19.88
CA VAL A 124 -9.19 6.90 18.89
C VAL A 124 -8.53 8.06 18.13
N GLY A 125 -8.75 9.31 18.55
CA GLY A 125 -8.19 10.51 17.91
C GLY A 125 -6.66 10.56 17.92
N GLY A 126 -6.01 9.83 18.84
CA GLY A 126 -4.55 9.68 18.93
C GLY A 126 -3.93 8.67 17.94
N ALA A 127 -4.73 8.06 17.05
CA ALA A 127 -4.25 7.09 16.08
C ALA A 127 -3.12 7.65 15.21
N ARG A 128 -2.08 6.84 15.00
CA ARG A 128 -0.91 7.22 14.17
C ARG A 128 -0.94 6.59 12.78
N ALA A 129 -1.91 5.73 12.52
CA ALA A 129 -2.12 5.06 11.24
C ALA A 129 -3.61 4.92 10.97
N HIS A 130 -4.00 5.01 9.70
CA HIS A 130 -5.39 4.87 9.26
C HIS A 130 -5.47 3.90 8.08
N LEU A 131 -6.55 3.13 8.00
CA LEU A 131 -6.85 2.30 6.84
C LEU A 131 -7.52 3.18 5.77
N VAL A 132 -7.10 3.05 4.52
CA VAL A 132 -7.77 3.68 3.38
C VAL A 132 -8.95 2.84 2.94
N GLU A 133 -10.08 3.49 2.71
CA GLU A 133 -11.32 2.89 2.25
C GLU A 133 -11.82 3.51 0.93
N ASP A 134 -12.82 2.87 0.32
CA ASP A 134 -13.44 3.34 -0.93
C ASP A 134 -13.99 4.76 -0.81
N ALA A 135 -14.54 5.11 0.35
CA ALA A 135 -15.07 6.43 0.65
C ALA A 135 -14.00 7.53 0.63
N ASP A 136 -12.76 7.22 1.02
CA ASP A 136 -11.64 8.18 0.97
C ASP A 136 -11.29 8.54 -0.47
N VAL A 137 -11.28 7.54 -1.37
CA VAL A 137 -11.05 7.78 -2.80
C VAL A 137 -12.19 8.59 -3.40
N ALA A 138 -13.44 8.23 -3.10
CA ALA A 138 -14.62 8.94 -3.61
C ALA A 138 -14.68 10.40 -3.13
N GLY A 139 -14.29 10.66 -1.87
CA GLY A 139 -14.27 12.01 -1.30
C GLY A 139 -13.11 12.89 -1.80
N ALA A 140 -11.98 12.28 -2.18
CA ALA A 140 -10.80 13.03 -2.63
C ALA A 140 -10.82 13.35 -4.12
N LEU A 141 -11.32 12.44 -4.96
CA LEU A 141 -11.32 12.62 -6.42
C LEU A 141 -12.51 13.47 -6.85
N ARG A 142 -12.22 14.72 -7.24
CA ARG A 142 -13.25 15.66 -7.70
C ARG A 142 -13.63 15.40 -9.16
N PRO A 143 -14.90 15.53 -9.55
CA PRO A 143 -15.30 15.55 -10.96
C PRO A 143 -14.53 16.64 -11.70
N ARG A 144 -14.10 16.34 -12.93
CA ARG A 144 -13.40 17.32 -13.77
C ARG A 144 -14.36 18.46 -14.14
N PRO A 145 -14.02 19.74 -13.86
CA PRO A 145 -14.84 20.89 -14.27
C PRO A 145 -15.02 20.95 -15.79
N ARG A 146 -16.13 21.53 -16.26
CA ARG A 146 -16.45 21.64 -17.69
C ARG A 146 -15.41 22.47 -18.45
N GLU A 147 -14.84 23.49 -17.80
CA GLU A 147 -13.85 24.41 -18.36
C GLU A 147 -12.40 23.92 -18.16
N ALA A 148 -12.19 22.74 -17.59
CA ALA A 148 -10.85 22.22 -17.33
C ALA A 148 -10.08 21.96 -18.63
N HIS A 149 -8.84 22.43 -18.73
CA HIS A 149 -7.95 22.13 -19.86
C HIS A 149 -6.90 21.08 -19.49
N LYS A 150 -6.45 20.33 -20.52
CA LYS A 150 -5.56 19.17 -20.39
C LYS A 150 -4.26 19.39 -19.58
N TRP A 151 -3.75 20.62 -19.55
CA TRP A 151 -2.52 20.98 -18.83
C TRP A 151 -2.69 21.15 -17.30
N GLN A 152 -3.92 21.27 -16.79
CA GLN A 152 -4.16 21.44 -15.35
C GLN A 152 -3.79 20.20 -14.54
N THR A 153 -3.77 19.02 -15.17
CA THR A 153 -3.42 17.73 -14.55
C THR A 153 -2.43 16.97 -15.43
N ALA A 154 -1.46 17.67 -16.01
CA ALA A 154 -0.46 17.09 -16.89
C ALA A 154 0.62 16.31 -16.12
N VAL A 155 0.98 15.12 -16.62
CA VAL A 155 2.02 14.26 -16.06
C VAL A 155 3.15 14.08 -17.07
N TYR A 156 4.39 14.22 -16.60
CA TYR A 156 5.58 13.81 -17.34
C TYR A 156 6.02 12.43 -16.86
N VAL A 157 6.35 11.52 -17.77
CA VAL A 157 6.89 10.20 -17.48
C VAL A 157 8.25 10.07 -18.16
N ALA A 158 9.31 9.91 -17.39
CA ALA A 158 10.65 9.57 -17.85
C ALA A 158 10.92 8.09 -17.54
N ALA A 159 10.61 7.24 -18.52
CA ALA A 159 10.58 5.80 -18.34
C ALA A 159 10.94 5.06 -19.63
N GLY A 160 11.36 3.81 -19.48
CA GLY A 160 11.77 2.94 -20.56
C GLY A 160 13.20 3.19 -21.03
N SER A 161 13.68 2.24 -21.81
CA SER A 161 14.98 2.21 -22.48
C SER A 161 14.86 1.23 -23.66
N PRO A 162 15.84 1.16 -24.58
CA PRO A 162 15.86 0.14 -25.62
C PRO A 162 15.66 -1.27 -25.02
N GLY A 163 14.60 -1.96 -25.45
CA GLY A 163 14.21 -3.27 -24.93
C GLY A 163 13.24 -3.26 -23.73
N MET A 164 13.02 -2.12 -23.07
CA MET A 164 12.17 -1.99 -21.86
C MET A 164 10.94 -1.10 -22.08
N ARG A 165 10.36 -1.11 -23.29
CA ARG A 165 9.19 -0.30 -23.67
C ARG A 165 7.91 -0.58 -22.85
N GLY A 166 7.79 -1.79 -22.29
CA GLY A 166 6.60 -2.22 -21.55
C GLY A 166 6.33 -1.36 -20.31
N ALA A 167 7.36 -1.09 -19.52
CA ALA A 167 7.25 -0.28 -18.30
C ALA A 167 6.78 1.16 -18.61
N ALA A 168 7.38 1.76 -19.66
CA ALA A 168 7.00 3.07 -20.15
C ALA A 168 5.53 3.12 -20.60
N GLN A 169 5.08 2.10 -21.35
CA GLN A 169 3.70 2.01 -21.82
C GLN A 169 2.70 1.83 -20.66
N LEU A 170 2.99 0.93 -19.71
CA LEU A 170 2.12 0.68 -18.57
C LEU A 170 1.97 1.93 -17.69
N CYS A 171 3.09 2.58 -17.34
CA CYS A 171 3.09 3.76 -16.50
C CYS A 171 2.34 4.95 -17.14
N SER A 172 2.68 5.27 -18.40
CA SER A 172 2.07 6.41 -19.10
C SER A 172 0.57 6.21 -19.37
N ARG A 173 0.15 4.99 -19.75
CA ARG A 173 -1.28 4.69 -19.94
C ARG A 173 -2.04 4.65 -18.63
N ALA A 174 -1.44 4.15 -17.55
CA ALA A 174 -2.06 4.18 -16.22
C ALA A 174 -2.32 5.62 -15.76
N ALA A 175 -1.38 6.54 -15.98
CA ALA A 175 -1.57 7.95 -15.67
C ALA A 175 -2.77 8.56 -16.43
N MET A 176 -2.91 8.26 -17.74
CA MET A 176 -4.09 8.69 -18.51
C MET A 176 -5.39 8.09 -17.96
N ARG A 177 -5.39 6.78 -17.68
CA ARG A 177 -6.56 6.06 -17.17
C ARG A 177 -6.99 6.49 -15.77
N ALA A 178 -6.06 7.01 -14.98
CA ALA A 178 -6.29 7.56 -13.65
C ALA A 178 -6.72 9.05 -13.65
N GLY A 179 -6.91 9.67 -14.82
CA GLY A 179 -7.44 11.02 -14.92
C GLY A 179 -6.42 12.13 -15.14
N ALA A 180 -5.18 11.82 -15.58
CA ALA A 180 -4.29 12.84 -16.12
C ALA A 180 -4.90 13.47 -17.39
N GLY A 181 -4.81 14.79 -17.52
CA GLY A 181 -5.35 15.53 -18.68
C GLY A 181 -4.44 15.44 -19.90
N MET A 182 -3.13 15.36 -19.65
CA MET A 182 -2.06 15.21 -20.65
C MET A 182 -0.99 14.30 -20.07
N VAL A 183 -0.46 13.39 -20.88
CA VAL A 183 0.71 12.59 -20.50
C VAL A 183 1.80 12.75 -21.57
N ARG A 184 2.97 13.19 -21.14
CA ARG A 184 4.19 13.24 -21.94
C ARG A 184 5.09 12.08 -21.51
N LEU A 185 5.50 11.23 -22.45
CA LEU A 185 6.46 10.16 -22.21
C LEU A 185 7.78 10.49 -22.90
N GLY A 186 8.86 10.60 -22.13
CA GLY A 186 10.21 10.65 -22.64
C GLY A 186 10.92 9.32 -22.42
N VAL A 187 11.45 8.73 -23.49
CA VAL A 187 12.18 7.44 -23.42
C VAL A 187 13.66 7.67 -23.77
N PRO A 188 14.59 7.61 -22.79
CA PRO A 188 16.03 7.79 -23.03
C PRO A 188 16.63 6.74 -23.96
N GLY A 189 17.41 7.20 -24.93
CA GLY A 189 18.19 6.35 -25.84
C GLY A 189 17.37 5.49 -26.81
N ALA A 190 16.05 5.69 -26.87
CA ALA A 190 15.13 4.98 -27.75
C ALA A 190 15.25 5.45 -29.22
N GLY A 191 14.93 4.58 -30.17
CA GLY A 191 14.57 4.98 -31.52
C GLY A 191 13.06 5.29 -31.64
N PRO A 192 12.59 5.91 -32.74
CA PRO A 192 11.16 6.13 -32.97
C PRO A 192 10.30 4.86 -32.91
N SER A 193 10.86 3.71 -33.31
CA SER A 193 10.20 2.40 -33.25
C SER A 193 10.05 1.81 -31.85
N ASP A 194 10.78 2.33 -30.86
CA ASP A 194 10.72 1.89 -29.47
C ASP A 194 9.62 2.61 -28.69
N LEU A 195 9.09 3.71 -29.24
CA LEU A 195 7.99 4.44 -28.62
C LEU A 195 6.68 3.63 -28.66
N PRO A 196 5.88 3.64 -27.59
CA PRO A 196 4.63 2.90 -27.57
C PRO A 196 3.60 3.50 -28.54
N ALA A 197 2.97 2.65 -29.34
CA ALA A 197 1.79 3.04 -30.13
C ALA A 197 0.59 3.27 -29.20
N SER A 198 0.34 4.51 -28.82
CA SER A 198 -0.74 4.90 -27.91
C SER A 198 -1.10 6.38 -28.08
N GLU A 199 -2.14 6.82 -27.37
CA GLU A 199 -2.57 8.22 -27.29
C GLU A 199 -1.61 9.11 -26.48
N VAL A 200 -0.59 8.51 -25.83
CA VAL A 200 0.45 9.22 -25.10
C VAL A 200 1.30 10.04 -26.06
N VAL A 201 1.58 11.29 -25.71
CA VAL A 201 2.53 12.11 -26.45
C VAL A 201 3.93 11.61 -26.11
N ALA A 202 4.48 10.70 -26.91
CA ALA A 202 5.79 10.10 -26.70
C ALA A 202 6.88 10.85 -27.47
N ARG A 203 8.07 10.98 -26.87
CA ARG A 203 9.26 11.60 -27.47
C ARG A 203 10.48 10.72 -27.18
N VAL A 204 11.33 10.58 -28.20
CA VAL A 204 12.68 10.04 -28.03
C VAL A 204 13.52 11.06 -27.27
N LEU A 205 14.14 10.64 -26.18
CA LEU A 205 15.15 11.42 -25.49
C LEU A 205 16.55 10.95 -25.90
N PRO A 206 17.56 11.84 -25.94
CA PRO A 206 18.93 11.43 -26.22
C PRO A 206 19.42 10.40 -25.20
N ALA A 207 20.40 9.58 -25.60
CA ALA A 207 20.97 8.58 -24.69
C ALA A 207 21.68 9.23 -23.49
N ALA A 208 22.25 10.43 -23.68
CA ALA A 208 22.91 11.22 -22.66
C ALA A 208 22.35 12.65 -22.60
N GLY A 209 22.42 13.28 -21.41
CA GLY A 209 21.97 14.65 -21.17
C GLY A 209 20.44 14.82 -21.15
N TRP A 210 19.68 13.73 -21.14
CA TRP A 210 18.21 13.77 -21.27
C TRP A 210 17.50 14.39 -20.06
N ALA A 211 18.15 14.49 -18.90
CA ALA A 211 17.60 15.22 -17.76
C ALA A 211 17.33 16.69 -18.08
N GLU A 212 18.20 17.34 -18.88
CA GLU A 212 18.02 18.74 -19.30
C GLU A 212 16.74 18.91 -20.12
N GLU A 213 16.54 18.03 -21.11
CA GLU A 213 15.36 18.03 -21.97
C GLU A 213 14.07 17.88 -21.14
N VAL A 214 14.08 16.97 -20.16
CA VAL A 214 12.95 16.80 -19.25
C VAL A 214 12.72 18.06 -18.42
N LEU A 215 13.76 18.56 -17.72
CA LEU A 215 13.67 19.73 -16.83
C LEU A 215 13.14 20.97 -17.55
N SER A 216 13.59 21.20 -18.79
CA SER A 216 13.21 22.38 -19.60
C SER A 216 11.70 22.50 -19.89
N GLU A 217 10.95 21.39 -19.81
CA GLU A 217 9.50 21.39 -20.06
C GLU A 217 8.67 21.27 -18.77
N LEU A 218 9.27 20.91 -17.63
CA LEU A 218 8.54 20.48 -16.41
C LEU A 218 7.62 21.53 -15.81
N GLU A 219 7.87 22.82 -16.02
CA GLU A 219 7.00 23.91 -15.53
C GLU A 219 5.54 23.79 -16.01
N ARG A 220 5.34 23.15 -17.17
CA ARG A 220 4.01 22.92 -17.76
C ARG A 220 3.28 21.73 -17.18
N PHE A 221 3.97 20.91 -16.37
CA PHE A 221 3.46 19.68 -15.80
C PHE A 221 3.15 19.88 -14.31
N ARG A 222 2.51 18.87 -13.72
CA ARG A 222 2.05 18.85 -12.33
C ARG A 222 2.57 17.68 -11.54
N ALA A 223 3.14 16.67 -12.20
CA ALA A 223 3.88 15.59 -11.59
C ALA A 223 4.87 14.99 -12.59
N LEU A 224 5.94 14.40 -12.07
CA LEU A 224 6.93 13.62 -12.81
C LEU A 224 6.97 12.19 -12.26
N VAL A 225 6.97 11.19 -13.14
CA VAL A 225 7.42 9.83 -12.80
C VAL A 225 8.79 9.60 -13.42
N VAL A 226 9.72 9.02 -12.66
CA VAL A 226 11.02 8.61 -13.18
C VAL A 226 11.43 7.25 -12.62
N GLY A 227 11.97 6.37 -13.47
CA GLY A 227 12.55 5.10 -13.02
C GLY A 227 12.09 3.83 -13.73
N PRO A 228 10.79 3.62 -14.01
CA PRO A 228 10.30 2.41 -14.65
C PRO A 228 11.07 2.06 -15.94
N GLY A 229 11.82 0.96 -15.95
CA GLY A 229 12.54 0.44 -17.12
C GLY A 229 13.69 1.32 -17.65
N LEU A 230 14.28 2.20 -16.83
CA LEU A 230 15.41 3.04 -17.26
C LEU A 230 16.74 2.29 -17.40
N GLY A 231 16.86 1.09 -16.83
CA GLY A 231 18.14 0.40 -16.70
C GLY A 231 19.03 1.09 -15.65
N ARG A 232 20.32 0.74 -15.63
CA ARG A 232 21.22 1.09 -14.52
C ARG A 232 22.57 1.66 -14.96
N SER A 233 22.60 2.39 -16.08
CA SER A 233 23.82 3.05 -16.55
C SER A 233 24.19 4.24 -15.66
N ASP A 234 25.46 4.66 -15.71
CA ASP A 234 25.93 5.87 -15.01
C ASP A 234 25.21 7.13 -15.50
N GLU A 235 24.87 7.17 -16.79
CA GLU A 235 24.08 8.26 -17.37
C GLU A 235 22.65 8.29 -16.80
N ALA A 236 21.98 7.14 -16.72
CA ALA A 236 20.68 7.06 -16.06
C ALA A 236 20.78 7.48 -14.59
N ARG A 237 21.86 7.09 -13.90
CA ARG A 237 22.13 7.51 -12.52
C ARG A 237 22.24 9.01 -12.39
N ALA A 238 23.07 9.64 -13.21
CA ALA A 238 23.28 11.09 -13.20
C ALA A 238 21.96 11.82 -13.47
N ALA A 239 21.22 11.39 -14.49
CA ALA A 239 19.97 12.01 -14.88
C ALA A 239 18.85 11.86 -13.81
N VAL A 240 18.65 10.68 -13.24
CA VAL A 240 17.65 10.47 -12.16
C VAL A 240 17.96 11.34 -10.96
N ARG A 241 19.22 11.37 -10.52
CA ARG A 241 19.63 12.19 -9.36
C ARG A 241 19.45 13.67 -9.63
N ARG A 242 19.75 14.13 -10.85
CA ARG A 242 19.52 15.51 -11.27
C ARG A 242 18.03 15.87 -11.28
N LEU A 243 17.19 15.02 -11.84
CA LEU A 243 15.73 15.22 -11.85
C LEU A 243 15.17 15.27 -10.43
N VAL A 244 15.62 14.37 -9.55
CA VAL A 244 15.23 14.40 -8.14
C VAL A 244 15.76 15.64 -7.44
N ALA A 245 16.91 16.19 -7.79
CA ALA A 245 17.37 17.45 -7.17
C ALA A 245 16.59 18.69 -7.69
N GLU A 246 16.34 18.77 -9.00
CA GLU A 246 15.99 20.03 -9.67
C GLU A 246 14.52 20.15 -10.09
N ALA A 247 13.76 19.04 -10.19
CA ALA A 247 12.38 19.10 -10.71
C ALA A 247 11.46 19.98 -9.84
N PRO A 248 10.78 21.00 -10.40
CA PRO A 248 9.95 21.95 -9.65
C PRO A 248 8.56 21.40 -9.29
N VAL A 249 8.28 20.15 -9.67
CA VAL A 249 6.98 19.47 -9.49
C VAL A 249 7.15 18.25 -8.59
N PRO A 250 6.04 17.71 -8.01
CA PRO A 250 6.06 16.42 -7.33
C PRO A 250 6.72 15.32 -8.17
N VAL A 251 7.57 14.49 -7.57
CA VAL A 251 8.28 13.41 -8.25
C VAL A 251 7.93 12.06 -7.62
N VAL A 252 7.54 11.10 -8.45
CA VAL A 252 7.43 9.68 -8.11
C VAL A 252 8.67 8.97 -8.64
N VAL A 253 9.40 8.30 -7.76
CA VAL A 253 10.56 7.48 -8.13
C VAL A 253 10.26 6.02 -7.84
N ASP A 254 10.38 5.19 -8.87
CA ASP A 254 10.09 3.75 -8.80
C ASP A 254 11.18 2.92 -9.48
N ALA A 255 11.17 1.61 -9.23
CA ALA A 255 11.97 0.62 -9.97
C ALA A 255 13.47 0.95 -10.06
N ASP A 256 14.02 1.02 -11.27
CA ASP A 256 15.43 1.36 -11.49
C ASP A 256 15.76 2.75 -10.95
N GLY A 257 14.82 3.70 -10.97
CA GLY A 257 15.01 5.03 -10.37
C GLY A 257 15.36 4.96 -8.89
N LEU A 258 14.69 4.09 -8.12
CA LEU A 258 15.01 3.87 -6.70
C LEU A 258 16.41 3.27 -6.53
N THR A 259 16.79 2.36 -7.41
CA THR A 259 18.13 1.75 -7.39
C THR A 259 19.22 2.76 -7.72
N LEU A 260 18.96 3.66 -8.67
CA LEU A 260 19.87 4.71 -9.13
C LEU A 260 20.04 5.84 -8.10
N LEU A 261 19.07 6.03 -7.20
CA LEU A 261 19.16 6.99 -6.11
C LEU A 261 20.20 6.59 -5.06
N GLY A 262 20.36 5.31 -4.75
CA GLY A 262 21.26 4.80 -3.72
C GLY A 262 20.60 4.71 -2.35
N SER A 263 21.26 5.23 -1.31
CA SER A 263 20.79 5.16 0.08
C SER A 263 19.83 6.30 0.46
N ALA A 264 19.07 6.12 1.53
CA ALA A 264 18.16 7.15 2.08
C ALA A 264 18.88 8.47 2.40
N GLY A 265 20.13 8.40 2.89
CA GLY A 265 20.95 9.59 3.15
C GLY A 265 21.29 10.36 1.88
N GLU A 266 21.61 9.66 0.79
CA GLU A 266 21.81 10.28 -0.52
C GLU A 266 20.52 10.89 -1.07
N VAL A 267 19.39 10.20 -0.91
CA VAL A 267 18.08 10.75 -1.32
C VAL A 267 17.81 12.06 -0.59
N LYS A 268 17.99 12.08 0.73
CA LYS A 268 17.79 13.29 1.54
C LYS A 268 18.73 14.43 1.12
N ALA A 269 19.99 14.12 0.82
CA ALA A 269 20.96 15.11 0.35
C ALA A 269 20.55 15.71 -1.01
N LEU A 270 20.08 14.89 -1.95
CA LEU A 270 19.57 15.34 -3.25
C LEU A 270 18.29 16.17 -3.09
N ALA A 271 17.39 15.75 -2.22
CA ALA A 271 16.09 16.38 -2.03
C ALA A 271 16.13 17.65 -1.15
N GLY A 272 17.27 17.97 -0.53
CA GLY A 272 17.37 19.01 0.50
C GLY A 272 16.98 20.43 0.05
N GLY A 273 17.07 20.73 -1.25
CA GLY A 273 16.66 22.03 -1.82
C GLY A 273 15.24 22.06 -2.41
N ARG A 274 14.51 20.93 -2.38
CA ARG A 274 13.20 20.82 -3.02
C ARG A 274 12.10 21.39 -2.14
N THR A 275 11.13 22.05 -2.76
CA THR A 275 9.84 22.40 -2.15
C THR A 275 8.74 21.41 -2.54
N ALA A 276 8.83 20.83 -3.73
CA ALA A 276 7.86 19.87 -4.23
C ALA A 276 8.11 18.46 -3.66
N PRO A 277 7.05 17.73 -3.28
CA PRO A 277 7.18 16.45 -2.58
C PRO A 277 7.84 15.37 -3.44
N LEU A 278 8.51 14.44 -2.76
CA LEU A 278 9.11 13.25 -3.33
C LEU A 278 8.37 12.01 -2.80
N VAL A 279 7.96 11.12 -3.71
CA VAL A 279 7.34 9.83 -3.39
C VAL A 279 8.25 8.71 -3.87
N LEU A 280 8.65 7.83 -2.95
CA LEU A 280 9.42 6.62 -3.23
C LEU A 280 8.50 5.42 -3.11
N THR A 281 8.54 4.50 -4.08
CA THR A 281 7.63 3.34 -4.12
C THR A 281 8.34 1.99 -3.98
N PRO A 282 9.21 1.75 -2.97
CA PRO A 282 9.99 0.52 -2.91
C PRO A 282 9.15 -0.74 -2.64
N HIS A 283 9.49 -1.85 -3.29
CA HIS A 283 9.23 -3.20 -2.74
C HIS A 283 10.34 -3.59 -1.75
N ASP A 284 10.21 -4.73 -1.06
CA ASP A 284 11.13 -5.13 0.03
C ASP A 284 12.63 -5.12 -0.36
N GLY A 285 12.97 -5.63 -1.54
CA GLY A 285 14.34 -5.57 -2.06
C GLY A 285 14.84 -4.16 -2.40
N GLU A 286 13.97 -3.28 -2.91
CA GLU A 286 14.30 -1.85 -3.13
C GLU A 286 14.45 -1.11 -1.79
N PHE A 287 13.56 -1.40 -0.83
CA PHE A 287 13.64 -0.90 0.53
C PHE A 287 14.98 -1.28 1.15
N GLY A 288 15.40 -2.53 1.00
CA GLY A 288 16.70 -3.04 1.46
C GLY A 288 17.89 -2.21 0.98
N ARG A 289 17.85 -1.76 -0.28
CA ARG A 289 18.91 -0.91 -0.85
C ARG A 289 18.89 0.50 -0.29
N LEU A 290 17.69 1.09 -0.17
CA LEU A 290 17.53 2.46 0.35
C LEU A 290 17.86 2.55 1.85
N ALA A 291 17.34 1.61 2.64
CA ALA A 291 17.44 1.60 4.10
C ALA A 291 18.70 0.89 4.63
N GLY A 292 19.40 0.11 3.78
CA GLY A 292 20.54 -0.73 4.17
C GLY A 292 20.14 -2.07 4.81
N GLN A 293 18.84 -2.32 5.02
CA GLN A 293 18.31 -3.56 5.55
C GLN A 293 16.87 -3.81 5.07
N ALA A 294 16.43 -5.06 5.09
CA ALA A 294 15.03 -5.42 4.85
C ALA A 294 14.09 -4.75 5.88
N PRO A 295 12.80 -4.55 5.56
CA PRO A 295 11.87 -3.85 6.46
C PRO A 295 11.63 -4.58 7.80
N GLY A 296 11.88 -5.90 7.88
CA GLY A 296 11.64 -6.69 9.09
C GLY A 296 10.15 -6.87 9.41
N ALA A 297 9.85 -7.34 10.64
CA ALA A 297 8.49 -7.62 11.09
C ALA A 297 7.64 -6.35 11.27
N ASP A 298 8.21 -5.31 11.88
CA ASP A 298 7.53 -4.01 12.01
C ASP A 298 7.63 -3.19 10.71
N ARG A 299 6.90 -3.62 9.68
CA ARG A 299 6.83 -2.91 8.39
C ARG A 299 6.36 -1.47 8.53
N LEU A 300 5.45 -1.20 9.46
CA LEU A 300 4.92 0.15 9.67
C LEU A 300 5.99 1.07 10.23
N GLY A 301 6.73 0.63 11.25
CA GLY A 301 7.89 1.31 11.80
C GLY A 301 8.99 1.50 10.75
N ALA A 302 9.29 0.47 9.97
CA ALA A 302 10.31 0.51 8.93
C ALA A 302 10.00 1.52 7.82
N ALA A 303 8.75 1.57 7.34
CA ALA A 303 8.33 2.56 6.35
C ALA A 303 8.46 3.99 6.88
N ARG A 304 8.05 4.24 8.14
CA ARG A 304 8.22 5.55 8.79
C ARG A 304 9.68 5.93 8.95
N ALA A 305 10.53 5.00 9.37
CA ALA A 305 11.96 5.24 9.52
C ALA A 305 12.62 5.60 8.19
N LEU A 306 12.30 4.89 7.11
CA LEU A 306 12.81 5.22 5.78
C LEU A 306 12.29 6.58 5.29
N ALA A 307 11.01 6.87 5.50
CA ALA A 307 10.42 8.15 5.12
C ALA A 307 11.13 9.34 5.81
N GLN A 308 11.37 9.22 7.12
CA GLN A 308 12.12 10.19 7.90
C GLN A 308 13.57 10.33 7.40
N ALA A 309 14.24 9.20 7.14
CA ALA A 309 15.64 9.18 6.73
C ALA A 309 15.84 9.78 5.33
N ALA A 310 14.94 9.51 4.39
CA ALA A 310 14.96 10.04 3.03
C ALA A 310 14.34 11.43 2.90
N ALA A 311 13.67 11.94 3.94
CA ALA A 311 12.85 13.16 3.89
C ALA A 311 11.82 13.13 2.74
N ALA A 312 11.20 11.97 2.52
CA ALA A 312 10.29 11.70 1.40
C ALA A 312 9.09 10.87 1.85
N VAL A 313 8.00 10.92 1.10
CA VAL A 313 6.89 9.96 1.27
C VAL A 313 7.35 8.60 0.78
N VAL A 314 7.16 7.56 1.58
CA VAL A 314 7.48 6.18 1.22
C VAL A 314 6.20 5.38 1.12
N LEU A 315 5.95 4.82 -0.06
CA LEU A 315 4.97 3.76 -0.29
C LEU A 315 5.72 2.43 -0.33
N LEU A 316 5.72 1.71 0.79
CA LEU A 316 6.32 0.40 0.90
C LEU A 316 5.33 -0.67 0.41
N LYS A 317 5.57 -1.15 -0.82
CA LYS A 317 4.75 -2.17 -1.51
C LYS A 317 4.77 -3.49 -0.74
N GLY A 318 3.63 -4.17 -0.64
CA GLY A 318 3.48 -5.48 0.01
C GLY A 318 2.02 -5.92 0.05
N SER A 319 1.73 -7.05 0.72
CA SER A 319 0.36 -7.58 0.85
C SER A 319 -0.62 -6.55 1.42
N THR A 320 -0.18 -5.84 2.45
CA THR A 320 -0.74 -4.55 2.87
C THR A 320 0.33 -3.50 2.61
N THR A 321 -0.02 -2.53 1.76
CA THR A 321 0.90 -1.43 1.41
C THR A 321 0.87 -0.39 2.52
N VAL A 322 2.06 0.07 2.93
CA VAL A 322 2.22 1.11 3.96
C VAL A 322 2.69 2.39 3.30
N VAL A 323 1.97 3.49 3.52
CA VAL A 323 2.35 4.82 3.04
C VAL A 323 2.70 5.70 4.23
N ALA A 324 3.97 6.07 4.35
CA ALA A 324 4.50 6.88 5.43
C ALA A 324 5.07 8.21 4.91
N PRO A 325 4.61 9.35 5.43
CA PRO A 325 5.29 10.63 5.22
C PRO A 325 6.57 10.75 6.06
N PRO A 326 7.47 11.73 5.80
CA PRO A 326 8.66 12.01 6.63
C PRO A 326 8.32 12.57 8.03
N GLY A 327 7.09 12.40 8.49
CA GLY A 327 6.50 12.89 9.73
C GLY A 327 4.97 12.90 9.63
N GLY A 328 4.27 12.59 10.72
CA GLY A 328 2.80 12.51 10.75
C GLY A 328 2.24 11.08 10.68
N GLN A 329 0.97 10.97 10.29
CA GLN A 329 0.23 9.71 10.31
C GLN A 329 0.46 8.89 9.04
N ALA A 330 0.62 7.58 9.20
CA ALA A 330 0.73 6.66 8.07
C ALA A 330 -0.65 6.24 7.55
N LEU A 331 -0.71 5.81 6.29
CA LEU A 331 -1.92 5.24 5.69
C LEU A 331 -1.63 3.79 5.27
N LEU A 332 -2.56 2.88 5.55
CA LEU A 332 -2.49 1.47 5.20
C LEU A 332 -3.47 1.18 4.07
N CYS A 333 -3.04 0.43 3.07
CA CYS A 333 -3.88 0.03 1.93
C CYS A 333 -3.98 -1.49 1.90
N ALA A 334 -5.19 -2.00 2.19
CA ALA A 334 -5.46 -3.42 2.37
C ALA A 334 -6.26 -4.05 1.21
N SER A 335 -6.59 -3.28 0.17
CA SER A 335 -7.39 -3.71 -0.99
C SER A 335 -6.65 -4.60 -1.99
N GLY A 336 -5.32 -4.66 -1.91
CA GLY A 336 -4.50 -5.50 -2.77
C GLY A 336 -4.72 -6.99 -2.55
N SER A 337 -4.45 -7.79 -3.58
CA SER A 337 -4.47 -9.25 -3.48
C SER A 337 -3.31 -9.89 -4.25
N ALA A 338 -3.16 -11.20 -4.12
CA ALA A 338 -2.15 -11.99 -4.84
C ALA A 338 -2.22 -11.82 -6.37
N ARG A 339 -3.35 -11.36 -6.93
CA ARG A 339 -3.50 -11.03 -8.36
C ARG A 339 -2.47 -10.00 -8.84
N LEU A 340 -1.99 -9.12 -7.95
CA LEU A 340 -1.03 -8.07 -8.27
C LEU A 340 0.42 -8.54 -8.29
N ALA A 341 0.70 -9.78 -7.89
CA ALA A 341 2.04 -10.37 -7.85
C ALA A 341 2.52 -10.81 -9.25
N THR A 342 2.46 -9.89 -10.22
CA THR A 342 2.92 -10.08 -11.60
C THR A 342 3.72 -8.86 -12.06
N ALA A 343 4.60 -9.05 -13.05
CA ALA A 343 5.47 -7.99 -13.54
C ALA A 343 4.66 -6.83 -14.14
N GLY A 344 5.12 -5.59 -13.89
CA GLY A 344 4.54 -4.38 -14.46
C GLY A 344 3.38 -3.74 -13.68
N THR A 345 2.83 -4.41 -12.66
CA THR A 345 1.78 -3.80 -11.81
C THR A 345 2.31 -2.59 -11.03
N GLY A 346 3.58 -2.62 -10.63
CA GLY A 346 4.27 -1.46 -10.05
C GLY A 346 4.32 -0.26 -11.01
N ASP A 347 4.57 -0.50 -12.31
CA ASP A 347 4.61 0.58 -13.31
C ASP A 347 3.24 1.25 -13.45
N VAL A 348 2.16 0.45 -13.43
CA VAL A 348 0.78 0.95 -13.39
C VAL A 348 0.58 1.83 -12.17
N LEU A 349 0.89 1.32 -10.96
CA LEU A 349 0.75 2.06 -9.71
C LEU A 349 1.48 3.42 -9.76
N SER A 350 2.72 3.45 -10.25
CA SER A 350 3.50 4.69 -10.39
C SER A 350 2.82 5.74 -11.27
N GLY A 351 2.19 5.30 -12.37
CA GLY A 351 1.37 6.18 -13.21
C GLY A 351 0.12 6.72 -12.49
N VAL A 352 -0.57 5.89 -11.72
CA VAL A 352 -1.74 6.29 -10.92
C VAL A 352 -1.37 7.33 -9.87
N ILE A 353 -0.27 7.10 -9.13
CA ILE A 353 0.22 8.04 -8.10
C ILE A 353 0.47 9.41 -8.74
N ALA A 354 1.16 9.46 -9.88
CA ALA A 354 1.45 10.72 -10.54
C ALA A 354 0.20 11.43 -11.08
N ALA A 355 -0.81 10.69 -11.56
CA ALA A 355 -2.08 11.29 -11.96
C ALA A 355 -2.81 11.91 -10.77
N PHE A 356 -2.75 11.29 -9.60
CA PHE A 356 -3.37 11.80 -8.37
C PHE A 356 -2.62 13.02 -7.82
N LEU A 357 -1.28 13.00 -7.86
CA LEU A 357 -0.45 14.18 -7.57
C LEU A 357 -0.76 15.33 -8.54
N ALA A 358 -0.89 15.04 -9.83
CA ALA A 358 -1.20 16.04 -10.84
C ALA A 358 -2.61 16.65 -10.68
N GLN A 359 -3.52 15.97 -9.98
CA GLN A 359 -4.83 16.49 -9.58
C GLN A 359 -4.78 17.38 -8.32
N GLY A 360 -3.60 17.56 -7.73
CA GLY A 360 -3.38 18.43 -6.57
C GLY A 360 -3.55 17.75 -5.22
N LEU A 361 -3.61 16.41 -5.18
CA LEU A 361 -3.66 15.69 -3.91
C LEU A 361 -2.31 15.76 -3.18
N GLU A 362 -2.37 15.84 -1.85
CA GLU A 362 -1.21 15.76 -0.96
C GLU A 362 -0.48 14.42 -1.19
N ALA A 363 0.85 14.41 -1.21
CA ALA A 363 1.62 13.28 -1.72
C ALA A 363 1.40 11.94 -1.00
N ARG A 364 1.28 11.95 0.33
CA ARG A 364 0.92 10.75 1.11
C ARG A 364 -0.50 10.29 0.80
N VAL A 365 -1.46 11.20 0.69
CA VAL A 365 -2.84 10.87 0.30
C VAL A 365 -2.87 10.32 -1.12
N ALA A 366 -2.25 10.99 -2.09
CA ALA A 366 -2.16 10.55 -3.48
C ALA A 366 -1.58 9.14 -3.60
N ALA A 367 -0.46 8.88 -2.90
CA ALA A 367 0.18 7.57 -2.89
C ALA A 367 -0.73 6.48 -2.29
N ALA A 368 -1.41 6.76 -1.18
CA ALA A 368 -2.28 5.80 -0.52
C ALA A 368 -3.56 5.53 -1.32
N LEU A 369 -4.25 6.56 -1.80
CA LEU A 369 -5.43 6.40 -2.63
C LEU A 369 -5.11 5.68 -3.95
N ALA A 370 -3.94 5.94 -4.54
CA ALA A 370 -3.50 5.24 -5.74
C ALA A 370 -3.25 3.74 -5.46
N ALA A 371 -2.60 3.40 -4.34
CA ALA A 371 -2.41 2.00 -3.93
C ALA A 371 -3.75 1.30 -3.67
N HIS A 372 -4.68 1.99 -3.00
CA HIS A 372 -6.02 1.47 -2.73
C HIS A 372 -6.80 1.22 -4.02
N ALA A 373 -6.86 2.21 -4.92
CA ALA A 373 -7.55 2.11 -6.21
C ALA A 373 -6.94 1.03 -7.10
N HIS A 374 -5.61 0.93 -7.14
CA HIS A 374 -4.88 -0.10 -7.87
C HIS A 374 -5.23 -1.51 -7.35
N GLY A 375 -5.26 -1.71 -6.03
CA GLY A 375 -5.65 -2.98 -5.43
C GLY A 375 -7.11 -3.35 -5.66
N ALA A 376 -8.02 -2.40 -5.43
CA ALA A 376 -9.45 -2.59 -5.58
C ALA A 376 -9.84 -2.87 -7.05
N ALA A 377 -9.23 -2.16 -8.00
CA ALA A 377 -9.41 -2.43 -9.43
C ALA A 377 -8.96 -3.84 -9.82
N ALA A 378 -7.86 -4.34 -9.27
CA ALA A 378 -7.41 -5.72 -9.50
C ALA A 378 -8.43 -6.75 -9.00
N GLY A 379 -9.23 -6.41 -7.98
CA GLY A 379 -10.33 -7.22 -7.48
C GLY A 379 -11.46 -7.46 -8.51
N LEU A 380 -11.60 -6.59 -9.51
CA LEU A 380 -12.56 -6.75 -10.62
C LEU A 380 -12.05 -7.71 -11.72
N GLY A 381 -10.77 -8.06 -11.70
CA GLY A 381 -10.15 -8.91 -12.69
C GLY A 381 -10.17 -10.40 -12.32
N PRO A 382 -9.66 -11.27 -13.21
CA PRO A 382 -9.65 -12.70 -12.96
C PRO A 382 -8.76 -13.07 -11.76
N GLU A 383 -9.17 -14.09 -11.00
CA GLU A 383 -8.38 -14.64 -9.88
C GLU A 383 -7.04 -15.23 -10.32
N ARG A 384 -6.98 -15.78 -11.53
CA ARG A 384 -5.79 -16.39 -12.11
C ARG A 384 -5.53 -15.79 -13.48
N GLY A 385 -4.28 -15.43 -13.74
CA GLY A 385 -3.86 -14.92 -15.05
C GLY A 385 -4.07 -13.42 -15.26
N LEU A 386 -4.37 -12.64 -14.21
CA LEU A 386 -4.35 -11.19 -14.29
C LEU A 386 -2.94 -10.71 -14.68
N VAL A 387 -2.85 -9.83 -15.68
CA VAL A 387 -1.61 -9.16 -16.09
C VAL A 387 -1.73 -7.65 -15.91
N ALA A 388 -0.60 -6.95 -15.83
CA ALA A 388 -0.59 -5.50 -15.61
C ALA A 388 -1.40 -4.69 -16.64
N GLY A 389 -1.48 -5.18 -17.88
CA GLY A 389 -2.27 -4.56 -18.94
C GLY A 389 -3.77 -4.53 -18.64
N ASP A 390 -4.31 -5.52 -17.92
CA ASP A 390 -5.73 -5.60 -17.56
C ASP A 390 -6.12 -4.43 -16.65
N LEU A 391 -5.21 -4.03 -15.75
CA LEU A 391 -5.44 -2.93 -14.81
C LEU A 391 -5.70 -1.60 -15.51
N LEU A 392 -5.20 -1.42 -16.74
CA LEU A 392 -5.46 -0.21 -17.52
C LEU A 392 -6.95 -0.07 -17.87
N ASP A 393 -7.71 -1.16 -17.94
CA ASP A 393 -9.14 -1.14 -18.21
C ASP A 393 -9.97 -1.32 -16.93
N LEU A 394 -9.47 -2.06 -15.94
CA LEU A 394 -10.16 -2.26 -14.66
C LEU A 394 -10.15 -1.00 -13.78
N LEU A 395 -9.06 -0.24 -13.78
CA LEU A 395 -8.93 0.98 -12.98
C LEU A 395 -10.02 2.03 -13.27
N PRO A 396 -10.23 2.49 -14.52
CA PRO A 396 -11.28 3.48 -14.79
C PRO A 396 -12.69 2.92 -14.53
N ARG A 397 -12.91 1.61 -14.69
CA ARG A 397 -14.19 0.96 -14.35
C ARG A 397 -14.47 1.06 -12.85
N TRP A 398 -13.49 0.72 -12.03
CA TRP A 398 -13.62 0.81 -10.58
C TRP A 398 -13.82 2.26 -10.12
N LEU A 399 -12.99 3.20 -10.61
CA LEU A 399 -13.11 4.63 -10.29
C LEU A 399 -14.49 5.20 -10.67
N SER A 400 -15.04 4.79 -11.82
CA SER A 400 -16.37 5.23 -12.26
C SER A 400 -17.49 4.62 -11.40
N GLY A 401 -17.30 3.39 -10.91
CA GLY A 401 -18.24 2.71 -10.02
C GLY A 401 -18.41 3.42 -8.67
N LEU A 402 -17.33 4.00 -8.14
CA LEU A 402 -17.38 4.78 -6.89
C LEU A 402 -18.32 5.99 -7.00
N ALA A 403 -18.26 6.71 -8.13
CA ALA A 403 -19.08 7.91 -8.35
C ALA A 403 -20.58 7.60 -8.45
N GLY A 404 -20.96 6.37 -8.84
CA GLY A 404 -22.35 5.93 -8.95
C GLY A 404 -22.99 5.51 -7.62
N GLY A 405 -22.19 5.26 -6.57
CA GLY A 405 -22.66 4.81 -5.26
C GLY A 405 -22.98 5.95 -4.27
N VAL A 406 -22.59 7.19 -4.56
CA VAL A 406 -22.78 8.36 -3.68
C VAL A 406 -24.16 9.03 -3.90
N GLY A 407 -25.11 8.32 -4.54
CA GLY A 407 -26.43 8.85 -4.91
C GLY A 407 -27.58 7.86 -4.74
N GLY A 408 -27.53 7.02 -3.71
CA GLY A 408 -28.61 6.07 -3.34
C GLY A 408 -29.13 6.31 -1.94
#